data_AF-A0A817VTV6-F1
#
_entry.id   AF-A0A817VTV6-F1
#
_cell.length_a   1.000
_cell.length_b   1.000
_cell.length_c   1.000
_cell.angle_alpha   90.00
_cell.angle_beta   90.00
_cell.angle_gamma   90.00
#
_symmetry.space_group_name_H-M   'P 1'
#
loop_
_entity.id
_entity.type
_entity.pdbx_description
1 polymer ?
#
loop_
_entity_poly.entity_id
_entity_poly.type
_entity_poly.pdbx_seq_one_letter_code
_entity_poly.pdbx_strand_id
1 'polypeptide(L)'
;MSCWHSKRKHFIAFLVSSLNNEANDNDISSGLTLPELFDEIKSLILTGFDTTSTALSWFIHYASKHPEVQQRIKDELREHNLIPMTSSVALTADILTKLTYMDCVIKEVLRCAPIAFNVLRIALCDDLIDGTIHVRKGDTIFMSIHNIHSDPRYWRIDASRFVPERFLHEDKDHHSYAFLPFDGDYRACATQTLIKQGVLTCRSKCSIDNTNKSILSQPKHRQVTVECPVRLDLSGGWTDTPPICYEHGGSVLNVAITINEQRPIGARARLVESTSVSFVTFIVKGEHEKDDKTYELHQLIQFTDYNQPQRPCALLKTCCIFTGIIDINATQEMTLNEQLKKNLFGYSLILEAWSNVPVGSGLGTSSILAGAILLALWHLISIENITDSMIIHGVLVVEQMMTTGGGWQDQIGGLLPAFKLGTSNAQLPLEVNWRQLNVKDTNNNNTKFWDDFDERLILVYTGQTRLARNLLQSVLRNWYSGIISQLFDELEENAIQAAEAVEQGNLLKLGECMSMYWSQKLRVAPGSEPETCRRLIDLLTPYIYGVTLAGAGGGGFLAALAKTSDDARKCRELINQENIPNVSLFSAQIDRHGPVISFS
;
A
#
# COMPACT_ATOMS: atom_id res chain seq x y z
N MET A 1 -4.07 -30.02 10.92
CA MET A 1 -4.97 -28.92 11.31
C MET A 1 -4.43 -28.05 12.47
N SER A 2 -3.14 -28.12 12.83
CA SER A 2 -2.54 -27.29 13.91
C SER A 2 -1.79 -26.05 13.41
N CYS A 3 -2.19 -25.46 12.27
CA CYS A 3 -1.55 -24.26 11.71
C CYS A 3 -1.95 -22.94 12.38
N TRP A 4 -2.75 -22.98 13.45
CA TRP A 4 -3.25 -21.79 14.12
C TRP A 4 -2.36 -21.46 15.33
N HIS A 5 -1.41 -20.55 15.13
CA HIS A 5 -0.55 -20.00 16.20
C HIS A 5 -1.37 -19.14 17.19
N SER A 6 -1.00 -19.19 18.48
CA SER A 6 -1.74 -18.54 19.57
C SER A 6 -1.70 -17.01 19.54
N LYS A 7 -0.79 -16.41 18.79
CA LYS A 7 -0.63 -14.94 18.65
C LYS A 7 -1.61 -14.33 17.64
N ARG A 8 -2.09 -15.12 16.67
CA ARG A 8 -2.95 -14.64 15.57
C ARG A 8 -4.41 -14.54 16.03
N LYS A 9 -4.97 -13.33 15.99
CA LYS A 9 -6.41 -13.10 16.12
C LYS A 9 -7.02 -12.92 14.73
N HIS A 10 -8.04 -13.70 14.39
CA HIS A 10 -8.69 -13.58 13.07
C HIS A 10 -9.39 -12.22 12.97
N PHE A 11 -9.17 -11.44 11.90
CA PHE A 11 -9.66 -10.06 11.79
C PHE A 11 -11.18 -9.91 12.02
N ILE A 12 -11.98 -10.87 11.55
CA ILE A 12 -13.44 -10.90 11.78
C ILE A 12 -13.78 -11.16 13.24
N ALA A 13 -13.10 -12.11 13.89
CA ALA A 13 -13.30 -12.39 15.31
C ALA A 13 -12.89 -11.16 16.16
N PHE A 14 -11.86 -10.46 15.70
CA PHE A 14 -11.39 -9.23 16.32
C PHE A 14 -12.44 -8.10 16.20
N LEU A 15 -12.98 -7.84 14.99
CA LEU A 15 -14.06 -6.87 14.77
C LEU A 15 -15.29 -7.13 15.65
N VAL A 16 -15.68 -8.40 15.81
CA VAL A 16 -16.79 -8.80 16.70
C VAL A 16 -16.43 -8.60 18.18
N SER A 17 -15.17 -8.87 18.57
CA SER A 17 -14.72 -8.73 19.95
C SER A 17 -14.54 -7.28 20.41
N SER A 18 -14.09 -6.38 19.53
CA SER A 18 -13.94 -4.95 19.85
C SER A 18 -15.27 -4.29 20.19
N LEU A 19 -16.36 -4.70 19.53
CA LEU A 19 -17.69 -4.16 19.79
C LEU A 19 -18.30 -4.63 21.12
N ASN A 20 -17.94 -5.83 21.61
CA ASN A 20 -18.37 -6.28 22.93
C ASN A 20 -17.75 -5.46 24.07
N ASN A 21 -16.59 -4.83 23.84
CA ASN A 21 -15.93 -4.00 24.84
C ASN A 21 -16.41 -2.54 24.81
N GLU A 22 -16.89 -2.03 23.67
CA GLU A 22 -17.41 -0.65 23.54
C GLU A 22 -18.89 -0.50 23.93
N ALA A 23 -19.61 -1.59 24.20
CA ALA A 23 -21.00 -1.52 24.70
C ALA A 23 -21.15 -0.88 26.10
N ASN A 24 -20.06 -0.45 26.74
CA ASN A 24 -20.06 0.23 28.05
C ASN A 24 -19.76 1.74 28.02
N ASP A 25 -19.33 2.32 26.89
CA ASP A 25 -19.07 3.76 26.80
C ASP A 25 -19.81 4.38 25.60
N ASN A 26 -20.64 5.38 25.88
CA ASN A 26 -21.53 6.06 24.92
C ASN A 26 -20.80 6.98 23.90
N ASP A 27 -19.52 6.74 23.62
CA ASP A 27 -18.75 7.63 22.74
C ASP A 27 -18.74 7.12 21.30
N ILE A 28 -19.73 7.55 20.52
CA ILE A 28 -19.85 7.31 19.08
C ILE A 28 -18.77 8.16 18.38
N SER A 29 -17.54 7.66 18.31
CA SER A 29 -16.48 8.28 17.51
C SER A 29 -15.85 7.29 16.51
N SER A 30 -16.52 7.17 15.36
CA SER A 30 -15.96 6.71 14.07
C SER A 30 -15.62 5.22 13.88
N GLY A 31 -16.42 4.31 14.43
CA GLY A 31 -16.48 2.89 14.03
C GLY A 31 -17.79 2.50 13.34
N LEU A 32 -17.84 1.33 12.67
CA LEU A 32 -19.08 0.73 12.16
C LEU A 32 -20.05 0.50 13.33
N THR A 33 -21.31 0.90 13.17
CA THR A 33 -22.35 0.54 14.13
C THR A 33 -22.59 -0.97 14.13
N LEU A 34 -23.11 -1.53 15.23
CA LEU A 34 -23.45 -2.95 15.31
C LEU A 34 -24.31 -3.43 14.12
N PRO A 35 -25.39 -2.72 13.72
CA PRO A 35 -26.17 -3.08 12.53
C PRO A 35 -25.35 -3.08 11.24
N GLU A 36 -24.52 -2.06 11.01
CA GLU A 36 -23.67 -1.98 9.81
C GLU A 36 -22.65 -3.12 9.76
N LEU A 37 -22.02 -3.46 10.89
CA LEU A 37 -21.12 -4.62 10.94
C LEU A 37 -21.88 -5.92 10.68
N PHE A 38 -23.06 -6.11 11.27
CA PHE A 38 -23.87 -7.29 11.01
C PHE A 38 -24.22 -7.41 9.53
N ASP A 39 -24.55 -6.32 8.86
CA ASP A 39 -24.86 -6.33 7.44
C ASP A 39 -23.61 -6.59 6.58
N GLU A 40 -22.45 -6.06 6.95
CA GLU A 40 -21.17 -6.39 6.31
C GLU A 40 -20.75 -7.85 6.53
N ILE A 41 -20.94 -8.41 7.73
CA ILE A 41 -20.67 -9.83 8.02
C ILE A 41 -21.63 -10.73 7.25
N LYS A 42 -22.94 -10.41 7.22
CA LYS A 42 -23.92 -11.14 6.41
C LYS A 42 -23.53 -11.09 4.94
N SER A 43 -23.17 -9.91 4.44
CA SER A 43 -22.69 -9.71 3.08
C SER A 43 -21.46 -10.57 2.80
N LEU A 44 -20.47 -10.59 3.69
CA LEU A 44 -19.27 -11.41 3.57
C LEU A 44 -19.58 -12.91 3.55
N ILE A 45 -20.41 -13.40 4.47
CA ILE A 45 -20.80 -14.82 4.53
C ILE A 45 -21.53 -15.19 3.26
N LEU A 46 -22.52 -14.40 2.84
CA LEU A 46 -23.33 -14.67 1.65
C LEU A 46 -22.46 -14.64 0.38
N THR A 47 -21.67 -13.59 0.20
CA THR A 47 -20.82 -13.42 -0.99
C THR A 47 -19.67 -14.42 -1.05
N GLY A 48 -19.06 -14.79 0.08
CA GLY A 48 -17.97 -15.77 0.13
C GLY A 48 -18.44 -17.22 0.02
N PHE A 49 -19.60 -17.56 0.60
CA PHE A 49 -20.12 -18.93 0.61
C PHE A 49 -20.85 -19.27 -0.69
N ASP A 50 -21.79 -18.43 -1.13
CA ASP A 50 -22.69 -18.78 -2.24
C ASP A 50 -21.91 -18.85 -3.57
N THR A 51 -20.99 -17.92 -3.80
CA THR A 51 -20.15 -17.91 -5.01
C THR A 51 -19.21 -19.10 -5.07
N THR A 52 -18.51 -19.41 -3.97
CA THR A 52 -17.56 -20.53 -3.89
C THR A 52 -18.28 -21.88 -3.98
N SER A 53 -19.40 -22.04 -3.29
CA SER A 53 -20.19 -23.28 -3.34
C SER A 53 -20.80 -23.51 -4.73
N THR A 54 -21.26 -22.46 -5.39
CA THR A 54 -21.75 -22.52 -6.77
C THR A 54 -20.62 -22.87 -7.74
N ALA A 55 -19.45 -22.23 -7.62
CA ALA A 55 -18.29 -22.55 -8.46
C ALA A 55 -17.83 -24.00 -8.28
N LEU A 56 -17.77 -24.49 -7.04
CA LEU A 56 -17.43 -25.88 -6.76
C LEU A 56 -18.48 -26.86 -7.30
N SER A 57 -19.76 -26.51 -7.20
CA SER A 57 -20.86 -27.32 -7.76
C SER A 57 -20.75 -27.45 -9.27
N TRP A 58 -20.47 -26.34 -9.98
CA TRP A 58 -20.22 -26.38 -11.42
C TRP A 58 -18.96 -27.15 -11.76
N PHE A 59 -17.89 -26.99 -10.99
CA PHE A 59 -16.66 -27.76 -11.18
C PHE A 59 -16.94 -29.27 -11.11
N ILE A 60 -17.66 -29.73 -10.07
CA ILE A 60 -18.05 -31.13 -9.93
C ILE A 60 -18.95 -31.56 -11.10
N HIS A 61 -19.89 -30.71 -11.51
CA HIS A 61 -20.78 -30.99 -12.64
C HIS A 61 -20.00 -31.23 -13.94
N TYR A 62 -19.15 -30.29 -14.35
CA TYR A 62 -18.35 -30.42 -15.57
C TYR A 62 -17.35 -31.58 -15.46
N ALA A 63 -16.65 -31.73 -14.33
CA ALA A 63 -15.73 -32.87 -14.14
C ALA A 63 -16.46 -34.22 -14.23
N SER A 64 -17.72 -34.32 -13.80
CA SER A 64 -18.53 -35.56 -13.91
C SER A 64 -18.98 -35.86 -15.35
N LYS A 65 -19.13 -34.83 -16.19
CA LYS A 65 -19.52 -34.94 -17.61
C LYS A 65 -18.33 -35.21 -18.53
N HIS A 66 -17.11 -34.97 -18.06
CA HIS A 66 -15.86 -35.08 -18.80
C HIS A 66 -14.87 -36.03 -18.12
N PRO A 67 -15.03 -37.36 -18.24
CA PRO A 67 -14.14 -38.35 -17.62
C PRO A 67 -12.67 -38.17 -17.99
N GLU A 68 -12.38 -37.72 -19.21
CA GLU A 68 -11.04 -37.41 -19.71
C GLU A 68 -10.38 -36.28 -18.92
N VAL A 69 -11.14 -35.22 -18.61
CA VAL A 69 -10.67 -34.10 -17.78
C VAL A 69 -10.44 -34.58 -16.35
N GLN A 70 -11.38 -35.36 -15.80
CA GLN A 70 -11.23 -35.93 -14.46
C GLN A 70 -9.97 -36.82 -14.34
N GLN A 71 -9.69 -37.63 -15.35
CA GLN A 71 -8.53 -38.51 -15.36
C GLN A 71 -7.23 -37.68 -15.42
N ARG A 72 -7.19 -36.65 -16.27
CA ARG A 72 -6.02 -35.77 -16.37
C ARG A 72 -5.75 -34.96 -15.11
N ILE A 73 -6.79 -34.50 -14.40
CA ILE A 73 -6.65 -33.92 -13.06
C ILE A 73 -6.03 -34.93 -12.08
N LYS A 74 -6.51 -36.18 -12.06
CA LYS A 74 -5.93 -37.21 -11.18
C LYS A 74 -4.47 -37.49 -11.48
N ASP A 75 -4.08 -37.45 -12.76
CA ASP A 75 -2.71 -37.67 -13.18
C ASP A 75 -1.80 -36.52 -12.72
N GLU A 76 -2.21 -35.25 -12.88
CA GLU A 76 -1.50 -34.09 -12.33
C GLU A 76 -1.35 -34.18 -10.80
N LEU A 77 -2.42 -34.59 -10.09
CA LEU A 77 -2.35 -34.77 -8.63
C LEU A 77 -1.39 -35.90 -8.22
N ARG A 78 -1.23 -36.95 -9.03
CA ARG A 78 -0.25 -38.02 -8.80
C ARG A 78 1.17 -37.56 -9.07
N GLU A 79 1.40 -36.76 -10.12
CA GLU A 79 2.70 -36.18 -10.44
C GLU A 79 3.25 -35.34 -9.27
N HIS A 80 2.37 -34.68 -8.53
CA HIS A 80 2.72 -33.90 -7.33
C HIS A 80 2.61 -34.67 -6.01
N ASN A 81 2.45 -36.00 -6.05
CA ASN A 81 2.35 -36.88 -4.87
C ASN A 81 1.22 -36.47 -3.90
N LEU A 82 0.11 -35.94 -4.40
CA LEU A 82 -1.08 -35.60 -3.59
C LEU A 82 -2.06 -36.78 -3.47
N ILE A 83 -1.87 -37.82 -4.29
CA ILE A 83 -2.67 -39.05 -4.29
C ILE A 83 -1.70 -40.25 -4.36
N PRO A 84 -1.86 -41.29 -3.50
CA PRO A 84 -2.88 -41.43 -2.47
C PRO A 84 -2.66 -40.47 -1.29
N MET A 85 -3.74 -40.00 -0.65
CA MET A 85 -3.72 -39.06 0.49
C MET A 85 -2.98 -39.57 1.75
N THR A 86 -2.32 -40.72 1.66
CA THR A 86 -1.40 -41.28 2.67
C THR A 86 -0.04 -40.60 2.67
N SER A 87 0.27 -39.78 1.66
CA SER A 87 1.47 -38.95 1.60
C SER A 87 1.44 -37.87 2.69
N SER A 88 2.48 -37.77 3.51
CA SER A 88 2.67 -36.67 4.48
C SER A 88 2.99 -35.32 3.81
N VAL A 89 2.75 -35.19 2.51
CA VAL A 89 2.97 -33.98 1.73
C VAL A 89 1.92 -32.96 2.12
N ALA A 90 2.34 -31.91 2.80
CA ALA A 90 1.48 -30.79 3.14
C ALA A 90 1.02 -30.07 1.86
N LEU A 91 -0.26 -29.74 1.77
CA LEU A 91 -0.79 -28.92 0.68
C LEU A 91 -0.25 -27.49 0.84
N THR A 92 0.79 -27.13 0.11
CA THR A 92 1.42 -25.80 0.16
C THR A 92 1.03 -24.95 -1.05
N ALA A 93 1.16 -23.62 -0.94
CA ALA A 93 0.94 -22.70 -2.05
C ALA A 93 1.82 -23.04 -3.27
N ASP A 94 3.08 -23.44 -3.03
CA ASP A 94 4.02 -23.85 -4.09
C ASP A 94 3.58 -25.11 -4.84
N ILE A 95 2.83 -26.00 -4.19
CA ILE A 95 2.24 -27.15 -4.87
C ILE A 95 0.99 -26.69 -5.63
N LEU A 96 0.15 -25.86 -5.03
CA LEU A 96 -1.06 -25.34 -5.68
C LEU A 96 -0.75 -24.53 -6.94
N THR A 97 0.34 -23.76 -6.98
CA THR A 97 0.77 -23.01 -8.17
C THR A 97 1.31 -23.90 -9.28
N LYS A 98 1.68 -25.15 -8.97
CA LYS A 98 2.14 -26.14 -9.96
C LYS A 98 0.99 -26.92 -10.60
N LEU A 99 -0.21 -26.91 -10.00
CA LEU A 99 -1.43 -27.55 -10.53
C LEU A 99 -2.02 -26.76 -11.71
N THR A 100 -1.27 -26.73 -12.80
CA THR A 100 -1.52 -25.92 -14.00
C THR A 100 -2.80 -26.34 -14.72
N TYR A 101 -3.02 -27.65 -14.87
CA TYR A 101 -4.20 -28.19 -15.52
C TYR A 101 -5.45 -28.00 -14.67
N MET A 102 -5.36 -28.21 -13.35
CA MET A 102 -6.47 -27.88 -12.44
C MET A 102 -6.90 -26.42 -12.57
N ASP A 103 -5.96 -25.48 -12.63
CA ASP A 103 -6.25 -24.06 -12.84
C ASP A 103 -6.97 -23.81 -14.18
N CYS A 104 -6.53 -24.48 -15.26
CA CYS A 104 -7.20 -24.44 -16.56
C CYS A 104 -8.65 -24.93 -16.49
N VAL A 105 -8.91 -26.01 -15.77
CA VAL A 105 -10.26 -26.56 -15.58
C VAL A 105 -11.13 -25.58 -14.80
N ILE A 106 -10.61 -24.99 -13.72
CA ILE A 106 -11.35 -23.99 -12.93
C ILE A 106 -11.71 -22.78 -13.79
N LYS A 107 -10.77 -22.26 -14.59
CA LYS A 107 -11.01 -21.14 -15.51
C LYS A 107 -12.08 -21.47 -16.55
N GLU A 108 -12.03 -22.65 -17.16
CA GLU A 108 -13.02 -23.07 -18.15
C GLU A 108 -14.41 -23.30 -17.53
N VAL A 109 -14.47 -23.78 -16.28
CA VAL A 109 -15.73 -23.87 -15.51
C VAL A 109 -16.32 -22.47 -15.31
N LEU A 110 -15.52 -21.50 -14.87
CA LEU A 110 -15.98 -20.13 -14.65
C LEU A 110 -16.34 -19.40 -15.95
N ARG A 111 -15.77 -19.81 -17.08
CA ARG A 111 -16.17 -19.33 -18.41
C ARG A 111 -17.52 -19.89 -18.84
N CYS A 112 -17.69 -21.20 -18.75
CA CYS A 112 -18.91 -21.88 -19.21
C CYS A 112 -20.10 -21.62 -18.27
N ALA A 113 -19.83 -21.48 -16.98
CA ALA A 113 -20.79 -21.20 -15.93
C ALA A 113 -20.30 -20.03 -15.05
N PRO A 114 -20.38 -18.78 -15.56
CA PRO A 114 -19.97 -17.62 -14.79
C PRO A 114 -20.88 -17.42 -13.57
N ILE A 115 -20.26 -17.27 -12.41
CA ILE A 115 -20.97 -17.06 -11.14
C ILE A 115 -21.66 -15.69 -11.13
N ALA A 116 -20.97 -14.67 -11.65
CA ALA A 116 -21.54 -13.37 -11.95
C ALA A 116 -21.99 -13.36 -13.42
N PHE A 117 -23.29 -13.56 -13.69
CA PHE A 117 -23.83 -13.57 -15.05
C PHE A 117 -23.75 -12.20 -15.75
N ASN A 118 -23.83 -11.13 -14.96
CA ASN A 118 -23.83 -9.77 -15.45
C ASN A 118 -23.29 -8.80 -14.40
N VAL A 119 -23.01 -7.60 -14.89
CA VAL A 119 -22.50 -6.48 -14.13
C VAL A 119 -23.31 -5.25 -14.47
N LEU A 120 -23.65 -4.47 -13.45
CA LEU A 120 -24.32 -3.19 -13.59
C LEU A 120 -23.35 -2.03 -13.30
N ARG A 121 -23.47 -0.95 -14.07
CA ARG A 121 -22.82 0.35 -13.82
C ARG A 121 -23.82 1.47 -14.02
N ILE A 122 -23.72 2.54 -13.25
CA ILE A 122 -24.52 3.76 -13.44
C ILE A 122 -23.59 4.86 -13.92
N ALA A 123 -23.94 5.51 -15.02
CA ALA A 123 -23.17 6.62 -15.56
C ALA A 123 -23.25 7.83 -14.62
N LEU A 124 -22.10 8.32 -14.16
CA LEU A 124 -22.03 9.46 -13.22
C LEU A 124 -22.07 10.82 -13.93
N CYS A 125 -21.75 10.83 -15.22
CA CYS A 125 -21.79 11.97 -16.13
C CYS A 125 -22.18 11.49 -17.52
N ASP A 126 -22.48 12.43 -18.41
CA ASP A 126 -22.62 12.13 -19.84
C ASP A 126 -21.26 11.67 -20.39
N ASP A 127 -21.28 10.64 -21.24
CA ASP A 127 -20.09 10.03 -21.83
C ASP A 127 -20.40 9.43 -23.21
N LEU A 128 -19.36 9.00 -23.92
CA LEU A 128 -19.44 8.47 -25.28
C LEU A 128 -18.61 7.17 -25.39
N ILE A 129 -19.28 6.02 -25.46
CA ILE A 129 -18.61 4.73 -25.64
C ILE A 129 -18.23 4.58 -27.13
N ASP A 130 -16.95 4.27 -27.38
CA ASP A 130 -16.37 4.05 -28.72
C ASP A 130 -16.67 5.17 -29.73
N GLY A 131 -16.76 6.42 -29.23
CA GLY A 131 -17.01 7.59 -30.07
C GLY A 131 -18.42 7.67 -30.69
N THR A 132 -19.32 6.74 -30.39
CA THR A 132 -20.58 6.60 -31.13
C THR A 132 -21.81 6.39 -30.23
N ILE A 133 -21.67 5.74 -29.08
CA ILE A 133 -22.80 5.42 -28.21
C ILE A 133 -22.85 6.45 -27.07
N HIS A 134 -23.85 7.32 -27.12
CA HIS A 134 -24.10 8.30 -26.06
C HIS A 134 -24.65 7.62 -24.81
N VAL A 135 -23.99 7.84 -23.70
CA VAL A 135 -24.44 7.45 -22.35
C VAL A 135 -24.73 8.73 -21.58
N ARG A 136 -25.94 8.86 -21.05
CA ARG A 136 -26.32 10.01 -20.24
C ARG A 136 -26.07 9.74 -18.77
N LYS A 137 -25.80 10.79 -18.01
CA LYS A 137 -25.77 10.73 -16.55
C LYS A 137 -27.06 10.05 -16.03
N GLY A 138 -26.87 9.03 -15.20
CA GLY A 138 -27.95 8.23 -14.61
C GLY A 138 -28.31 6.98 -15.41
N ASP A 139 -27.83 6.83 -16.64
CA ASP A 139 -28.07 5.61 -17.41
C ASP A 139 -27.45 4.39 -16.72
N THR A 140 -28.20 3.29 -16.69
CA THR A 140 -27.68 2.00 -16.20
C THR A 140 -27.13 1.20 -17.38
N ILE A 141 -25.82 0.94 -17.35
CA ILE A 141 -25.14 0.08 -18.31
C ILE A 141 -25.17 -1.36 -17.77
N PHE A 142 -25.74 -2.26 -18.57
CA PHE A 142 -25.77 -3.70 -18.30
C PHE A 142 -24.71 -4.41 -19.15
N MET A 143 -23.73 -5.03 -18.51
CA MET A 143 -22.69 -5.83 -19.17
C MET A 143 -22.92 -7.31 -18.91
N SER A 144 -23.16 -8.08 -19.96
CA SER A 144 -23.37 -9.54 -19.85
C SER A 144 -22.04 -10.27 -19.91
N ILE A 145 -21.57 -10.76 -18.75
CA ILE A 145 -20.37 -11.62 -18.66
C ILE A 145 -20.60 -12.92 -19.43
N HIS A 146 -21.79 -13.52 -19.30
CA HIS A 146 -22.13 -14.75 -20.00
C HIS A 146 -21.98 -14.65 -21.52
N ASN A 147 -22.46 -13.55 -22.12
CA ASN A 147 -22.34 -13.34 -23.55
C ASN A 147 -20.88 -13.13 -23.96
N ILE A 148 -20.10 -12.38 -23.17
CA ILE A 148 -18.66 -12.19 -23.43
C ILE A 148 -17.92 -13.54 -23.39
N HIS A 149 -18.21 -14.38 -22.39
CA HIS A 149 -17.57 -15.70 -22.20
C HIS A 149 -18.00 -16.75 -23.22
N SER A 150 -19.09 -16.51 -23.94
CA SER A 150 -19.62 -17.39 -24.98
C SER A 150 -19.46 -16.83 -26.39
N ASP A 151 -18.87 -15.64 -26.53
CA ASP A 151 -18.76 -14.94 -27.80
C ASP A 151 -17.73 -15.62 -28.72
N PRO A 152 -18.13 -16.13 -29.90
CA PRO A 152 -17.21 -16.80 -30.83
C PRO A 152 -16.09 -15.89 -31.36
N ARG A 153 -16.26 -14.55 -31.28
CA ARG A 153 -15.21 -13.59 -31.67
C ARG A 153 -13.97 -13.71 -30.78
N TYR A 154 -14.14 -14.08 -29.52
CA TYR A 154 -13.05 -14.23 -28.56
C TYR A 154 -12.74 -15.71 -28.27
N TRP A 155 -13.78 -16.55 -28.20
CA TRP A 155 -13.66 -17.95 -27.77
C TRP A 155 -13.69 -18.97 -28.91
N ARG A 156 -13.61 -18.49 -30.17
CA ARG A 156 -13.64 -19.27 -31.42
C ARG A 156 -14.94 -20.09 -31.59
N ILE A 157 -15.03 -20.87 -32.67
CA ILE A 157 -16.28 -21.57 -33.05
C ILE A 157 -16.72 -22.64 -32.04
N ASP A 158 -15.79 -23.09 -31.20
CA ASP A 158 -16.01 -24.10 -30.18
C ASP A 158 -16.23 -23.49 -28.78
N ALA A 159 -16.59 -22.20 -28.69
CA ALA A 159 -16.96 -21.51 -27.46
C ALA A 159 -18.03 -22.25 -26.63
N SER A 160 -18.91 -23.01 -27.28
CA SER A 160 -19.95 -23.81 -26.60
C SER A 160 -19.45 -25.15 -26.03
N ARG A 161 -18.19 -25.52 -26.29
CA ARG A 161 -17.56 -26.75 -25.79
C ARG A 161 -16.70 -26.45 -24.58
N PHE A 162 -16.77 -27.33 -23.59
CA PHE A 162 -15.89 -27.32 -22.42
C PHE A 162 -14.52 -27.88 -22.82
N VAL A 163 -13.52 -27.00 -22.94
CA VAL A 163 -12.14 -27.36 -23.34
C VAL A 163 -11.15 -26.62 -22.42
N PRO A 164 -10.76 -27.22 -21.28
CA PRO A 164 -9.80 -26.63 -20.34
C PRO A 164 -8.48 -26.22 -20.99
N GLU A 165 -8.03 -26.98 -22.00
CA GLU A 165 -6.75 -26.78 -22.70
C GLU A 165 -6.60 -25.40 -23.34
N ARG A 166 -7.70 -24.64 -23.53
CA ARG A 166 -7.65 -23.24 -23.99
C ARG A 166 -6.80 -22.34 -23.10
N PHE A 167 -6.71 -22.65 -21.80
CA PHE A 167 -5.98 -21.87 -20.82
C PHE A 167 -4.54 -22.35 -20.59
N LEU A 168 -4.07 -23.40 -21.28
CA LEU A 168 -2.70 -23.92 -21.13
C LEU A 168 -1.62 -22.98 -21.68
N HIS A 169 -1.99 -22.12 -22.62
CA HIS A 169 -1.11 -21.13 -23.22
C HIS A 169 -1.75 -19.77 -23.06
N GLU A 170 -0.99 -18.78 -22.57
CA GLU A 170 -1.40 -17.38 -22.66
C GLU A 170 -1.40 -17.00 -24.15
N ASP A 171 -2.58 -17.05 -24.76
CA ASP A 171 -2.77 -16.63 -26.15
C ASP A 171 -2.56 -15.10 -26.19
N LYS A 172 -1.46 -14.64 -26.77
CA LYS A 172 -1.11 -13.20 -26.83
C LYS A 172 -2.17 -12.37 -27.57
N ASP A 173 -3.04 -13.03 -28.33
CA ASP A 173 -4.13 -12.44 -29.11
C ASP A 173 -5.47 -12.41 -28.35
N HIS A 174 -5.52 -12.88 -27.09
CA HIS A 174 -6.75 -12.82 -26.28
C HIS A 174 -6.97 -11.40 -25.73
N HIS A 175 -8.16 -10.84 -25.99
CA HIS A 175 -8.52 -9.53 -25.45
C HIS A 175 -8.57 -9.56 -23.92
N SER A 176 -7.97 -8.58 -23.24
CA SER A 176 -7.82 -8.56 -21.77
C SER A 176 -9.15 -8.63 -20.98
N TYR A 177 -10.27 -8.29 -21.63
CA TYR A 177 -11.62 -8.34 -21.06
C TYR A 177 -12.49 -9.48 -21.62
N ALA A 178 -11.91 -10.42 -22.36
CA ALA A 178 -12.64 -11.58 -22.89
C ALA A 178 -12.96 -12.62 -21.80
N PHE A 179 -12.15 -12.69 -20.74
CA PHE A 179 -12.36 -13.54 -19.58
C PHE A 179 -12.50 -12.69 -18.31
N LEU A 180 -13.66 -12.81 -17.67
CA LEU A 180 -14.12 -12.00 -16.53
C LEU A 180 -14.71 -12.92 -15.47
N PRO A 181 -13.89 -13.71 -14.76
CA PRO A 181 -14.39 -14.66 -13.76
C PRO A 181 -15.10 -13.95 -12.60
N PHE A 182 -14.70 -12.71 -12.30
CA PHE A 182 -15.28 -11.85 -11.25
C PHE A 182 -15.18 -10.37 -11.69
N ASP A 183 -16.27 -9.78 -12.20
CA ASP A 183 -16.51 -8.34 -12.59
C ASP A 183 -15.39 -7.59 -13.38
N GLY A 184 -14.19 -8.15 -13.62
CA GLY A 184 -13.07 -7.49 -14.33
C GLY A 184 -12.53 -6.21 -13.68
N ASP A 185 -13.15 -5.75 -12.60
CA ASP A 185 -12.93 -4.45 -12.01
C ASP A 185 -12.51 -4.59 -10.55
N TYR A 186 -11.64 -3.68 -10.13
CA TYR A 186 -10.87 -3.73 -8.89
C TYR A 186 -11.68 -3.42 -7.62
N ARG A 187 -13.01 -3.58 -7.66
CA ARG A 187 -13.86 -3.35 -6.49
C ARG A 187 -13.74 -4.52 -5.53
N ALA A 188 -12.97 -4.23 -4.49
CA ALA A 188 -12.83 -4.90 -3.22
C ALA A 188 -13.83 -6.03 -2.94
N CYS A 189 -13.30 -7.27 -2.85
CA CYS A 189 -13.93 -8.36 -2.10
C CYS A 189 -14.45 -7.83 -0.76
N ALA A 190 -15.58 -8.34 -0.24
CA ALA A 190 -16.16 -7.89 1.03
C ALA A 190 -15.15 -7.84 2.19
N THR A 191 -14.14 -8.72 2.19
CA THR A 191 -13.01 -8.66 3.14
C THR A 191 -12.21 -7.36 3.05
N GLN A 192 -11.94 -6.85 1.85
CA GLN A 192 -11.23 -5.58 1.65
C GLN A 192 -12.07 -4.38 2.12
N THR A 193 -13.40 -4.44 2.01
CA THR A 193 -14.30 -3.42 2.59
C THR A 193 -14.19 -3.40 4.11
N LEU A 194 -14.18 -4.57 4.76
CA LEU A 194 -14.00 -4.67 6.21
C LEU A 194 -12.62 -4.19 6.67
N ILE A 195 -11.55 -4.52 5.94
CA ILE A 195 -10.19 -4.01 6.21
C ILE A 195 -10.19 -2.48 6.11
N LYS A 196 -10.81 -1.94 5.05
CA LYS A 196 -10.97 -0.50 4.87
C LYS A 196 -11.66 0.15 6.06
N GLN A 197 -12.77 -0.43 6.53
CA GLN A 197 -13.49 0.09 7.70
C GLN A 197 -12.65 0.00 8.97
N GLY A 198 -11.91 -1.10 9.18
CA GLY A 198 -10.98 -1.25 10.29
C GLY A 198 -9.90 -0.16 10.29
N VAL A 199 -9.30 0.16 9.13
CA VAL A 199 -8.33 1.25 9.01
C VAL A 199 -8.99 2.63 9.27
N LEU A 200 -10.23 2.83 8.82
CA LEU A 200 -10.94 4.09 9.05
C LEU A 200 -11.27 4.37 10.52
N THR A 201 -11.27 3.36 11.41
CA THR A 201 -11.39 3.58 12.86
C THR A 201 -10.26 4.44 13.43
N CYS A 202 -9.09 4.49 12.77
CA CYS A 202 -7.99 5.37 13.15
C CYS A 202 -8.31 6.87 13.00
N ARG A 203 -9.46 7.24 12.41
CA ARG A 203 -9.96 8.63 12.40
C ARG A 203 -10.14 9.18 13.81
N SER A 204 -10.51 8.36 14.79
CA SER A 204 -10.63 8.77 16.19
C SER A 204 -9.29 9.25 16.77
N LYS A 205 -8.16 8.72 16.29
CA LYS A 205 -6.80 9.16 16.66
C LYS A 205 -6.38 10.47 16.00
N CYS A 206 -7.16 10.94 15.02
CA CYS A 206 -6.93 12.18 14.28
C CYS A 206 -7.94 13.26 14.65
N SER A 207 -8.84 13.01 15.62
CA SER A 207 -9.90 13.93 15.97
C SER A 207 -9.30 15.24 16.49
N ILE A 208 -9.50 16.29 15.69
CA ILE A 208 -9.35 17.65 16.17
C ILE A 208 -10.61 17.88 16.98
N ASP A 209 -10.45 17.98 18.30
CA ASP A 209 -11.55 18.28 19.22
C ASP A 209 -12.38 19.43 18.64
N ASN A 210 -13.64 19.18 18.28
CA ASN A 210 -14.49 20.23 17.70
C ASN A 210 -14.72 21.39 18.69
N THR A 211 -14.41 21.18 19.98
CA THR A 211 -14.32 22.16 21.06
C THR A 211 -13.10 23.10 20.94
N ASN A 212 -12.03 22.66 20.25
CA ASN A 212 -10.85 23.47 19.91
C ASN A 212 -10.92 24.11 18.52
N LYS A 213 -12.04 23.97 17.78
CA LYS A 213 -12.47 25.02 16.85
C LYS A 213 -12.92 26.26 17.63
N SER A 214 -12.07 26.76 18.53
CA SER A 214 -12.09 28.19 18.78
C SER A 214 -11.92 28.80 17.40
N ILE A 215 -12.91 29.57 16.99
CA ILE A 215 -12.91 30.31 15.73
C ILE A 215 -11.67 31.21 15.78
N LEU A 216 -10.54 30.71 15.27
CA LEU A 216 -9.32 31.49 15.24
C LEU A 216 -9.49 32.60 14.21
N SER A 217 -9.23 33.80 14.70
CA SER A 217 -9.21 35.08 13.99
C SER A 217 -8.17 35.07 12.86
N GLN A 218 -8.60 34.89 11.61
CA GLN A 218 -7.74 34.92 10.40
C GLN A 218 -6.59 33.89 10.40
N PRO A 219 -6.11 33.45 9.22
CA PRO A 219 -4.96 32.54 9.15
C PRO A 219 -3.69 33.18 9.73
N LYS A 220 -2.98 32.47 10.62
CA LYS A 220 -1.71 32.95 11.23
C LYS A 220 -0.59 33.14 10.19
N HIS A 221 -0.60 32.31 9.14
CA HIS A 221 0.40 32.31 8.07
C HIS A 221 -0.32 32.26 6.71
N ARG A 222 0.19 32.96 5.70
CA ARG A 222 -0.40 32.94 4.35
C ARG A 222 0.19 31.81 3.49
N GLN A 223 1.34 31.30 3.87
CA GLN A 223 1.98 30.18 3.19
C GLN A 223 2.74 29.29 4.18
N VAL A 224 2.63 27.98 3.97
CA VAL A 224 3.35 26.95 4.71
C VAL A 224 4.03 26.02 3.70
N THR A 225 5.32 25.76 3.89
CA THR A 225 6.10 24.83 3.08
C THR A 225 6.66 23.74 3.98
N VAL A 226 6.49 22.48 3.58
CA VAL A 226 6.96 21.29 4.30
C VAL A 226 7.87 20.49 3.38
N GLU A 227 9.07 20.19 3.83
CA GLU A 227 10.07 19.38 3.14
C GLU A 227 10.43 18.17 3.99
N CYS A 228 10.33 16.98 3.42
CA CYS A 228 10.49 15.71 4.11
C CYS A 228 11.66 14.89 3.54
N PRO A 229 12.44 14.20 4.40
CA PRO A 229 13.37 13.17 3.96
C PRO A 229 12.62 11.98 3.37
N VAL A 230 13.36 11.07 2.73
CA VAL A 230 12.82 9.75 2.37
C VAL A 230 13.04 8.76 3.51
N ARG A 231 12.42 7.58 3.42
CA ARG A 231 12.66 6.49 4.38
C ARG A 231 13.49 5.36 3.79
N LEU A 232 14.23 4.68 4.66
CA LEU A 232 14.84 3.38 4.38
C LEU A 232 14.48 2.39 5.50
N ASP A 233 13.81 1.29 5.16
CA ASP A 233 13.52 0.21 6.11
C ASP A 233 14.70 -0.75 6.18
N LEU A 234 15.19 -0.97 7.39
CA LEU A 234 16.36 -1.81 7.64
C LEU A 234 15.97 -3.20 8.11
N SER A 235 14.80 -3.33 8.75
CA SER A 235 14.25 -4.62 9.18
C SER A 235 12.75 -4.51 9.48
N GLY A 236 12.03 -5.62 9.35
CA GLY A 236 10.64 -5.77 9.82
C GLY A 236 9.52 -5.32 8.88
N GLY A 237 9.83 -4.69 7.74
CA GLY A 237 8.81 -4.30 6.77
C GLY A 237 7.98 -5.50 6.27
N TRP A 238 6.72 -5.25 5.92
CA TRP A 238 5.58 -6.19 5.79
C TRP A 238 4.77 -6.39 7.05
N THR A 239 5.39 -6.40 8.23
CA THR A 239 4.65 -6.58 9.49
C THR A 239 3.67 -5.43 9.77
N ASP A 240 3.89 -4.28 9.14
CA ASP A 240 3.07 -3.07 9.20
C ASP A 240 1.86 -3.07 8.25
N THR A 241 1.78 -4.05 7.33
CA THR A 241 0.82 -4.04 6.23
C THR A 241 -0.56 -4.58 6.66
N PRO A 242 -1.68 -3.87 6.41
CA PRO A 242 -3.01 -4.40 6.66
C PRO A 242 -3.32 -5.64 5.79
N PRO A 243 -4.03 -6.65 6.32
CA PRO A 243 -4.60 -6.76 7.66
C PRO A 243 -3.62 -7.34 8.70
N ILE A 244 -2.38 -7.64 8.32
CA ILE A 244 -1.43 -8.38 9.15
C ILE A 244 -1.14 -7.63 10.45
N CYS A 245 -0.86 -6.32 10.37
CA CYS A 245 -0.64 -5.50 11.56
C CYS A 245 -1.85 -5.45 12.52
N TYR A 246 -3.07 -5.63 12.02
CA TYR A 246 -4.28 -5.70 12.85
C TYR A 246 -4.47 -7.08 13.50
N GLU A 247 -4.07 -8.16 12.84
CA GLU A 247 -4.22 -9.53 13.34
C GLU A 247 -3.07 -9.98 14.26
N HIS A 248 -1.88 -9.41 14.05
CA HIS A 248 -0.62 -9.85 14.67
C HIS A 248 0.11 -8.73 15.41
N GLY A 249 -0.08 -7.47 15.01
CA GLY A 249 0.85 -6.40 15.32
C GLY A 249 2.02 -6.39 14.34
N GLY A 250 2.92 -5.43 14.51
CA GLY A 250 4.08 -5.30 13.65
C GLY A 250 5.16 -4.43 14.25
N SER A 251 6.40 -4.63 13.81
CA SER A 251 7.57 -3.89 14.24
C SER A 251 8.46 -3.62 13.03
N VAL A 252 8.79 -2.35 12.79
CA VAL A 252 9.64 -1.93 11.67
C VAL A 252 10.73 -1.01 12.16
N LEU A 253 11.99 -1.38 11.90
CA LEU A 253 13.14 -0.51 12.07
C LEU A 253 13.38 0.24 10.76
N ASN A 254 13.33 1.55 10.83
CA ASN A 254 13.60 2.41 9.69
C ASN A 254 14.44 3.63 10.07
N VAL A 255 14.95 4.30 9.04
CA VAL A 255 15.76 5.51 9.16
C VAL A 255 15.29 6.55 8.14
N ALA A 256 15.19 7.80 8.59
CA ALA A 256 14.98 8.93 7.69
C ALA A 256 16.32 9.30 7.04
N ILE A 257 16.35 9.45 5.72
CA ILE A 257 17.56 9.82 4.98
C ILE A 257 17.29 10.96 4.01
N THR A 258 18.28 11.84 3.85
CA THR A 258 18.34 12.78 2.72
C THR A 258 18.95 12.06 1.53
N ILE A 259 18.58 12.50 0.32
CA ILE A 259 19.20 12.03 -0.93
C ILE A 259 19.89 13.23 -1.56
N ASN A 260 21.19 13.08 -1.87
CA ASN A 260 22.01 14.16 -2.41
C ASN A 260 21.91 15.44 -1.56
N GLU A 261 21.92 15.28 -0.23
CA GLU A 261 21.80 16.36 0.77
C GLU A 261 20.47 17.12 0.74
N GLN A 262 19.47 16.62 0.01
CA GLN A 262 18.15 17.23 -0.11
C GLN A 262 17.06 16.40 0.56
N ARG A 263 15.99 17.09 0.94
CA ARG A 263 14.68 16.53 1.32
C ARG A 263 13.79 16.54 0.07
N PRO A 264 13.73 15.43 -0.69
CA PRO A 264 13.23 15.48 -2.06
C PRO A 264 11.70 15.46 -2.17
N ILE A 265 10.99 15.26 -1.06
CA ILE A 265 9.53 15.18 -1.02
C ILE A 265 9.01 16.40 -0.27
N GLY A 266 7.98 17.06 -0.78
CA GLY A 266 7.41 18.18 -0.04
C GLY A 266 6.09 18.69 -0.59
N ALA A 267 5.50 19.59 0.18
CA ALA A 267 4.27 20.26 -0.15
C ALA A 267 4.29 21.72 0.28
N ARG A 268 3.60 22.58 -0.47
CA ARG A 268 3.44 23.99 -0.16
C ARG A 268 1.99 24.40 -0.30
N ALA A 269 1.41 24.90 0.78
CA ALA A 269 0.04 25.40 0.81
C ALA A 269 0.07 26.93 0.95
N ARG A 270 -0.71 27.65 0.11
CA ARG A 270 -0.77 29.11 0.08
C ARG A 270 -2.20 29.60 0.00
N LEU A 271 -2.49 30.66 0.74
CA LEU A 271 -3.75 31.40 0.67
C LEU A 271 -3.57 32.64 -0.20
N VAL A 272 -4.45 32.81 -1.19
CA VAL A 272 -4.42 33.93 -2.14
C VAL A 272 -5.74 34.67 -2.11
N GLU A 273 -5.67 36.00 -2.10
CA GLU A 273 -6.86 36.86 -2.13
C GLU A 273 -7.62 36.66 -3.45
N SER A 274 -8.93 36.49 -3.37
CA SER A 274 -9.79 36.25 -4.52
C SER A 274 -10.61 37.49 -4.82
N THR A 275 -10.59 37.96 -6.06
CA THR A 275 -11.30 39.19 -6.47
C THR A 275 -12.82 38.97 -6.63
N SER A 276 -13.29 37.72 -6.79
CA SER A 276 -14.73 37.42 -6.97
C SER A 276 -15.16 36.02 -6.49
N VAL A 277 -14.45 34.96 -6.92
CA VAL A 277 -14.77 33.56 -6.60
C VAL A 277 -13.51 32.85 -6.13
N SER A 278 -13.58 32.19 -4.98
CA SER A 278 -12.48 31.39 -4.45
C SER A 278 -12.36 30.06 -5.21
N PHE A 279 -11.14 29.61 -5.45
CA PHE A 279 -10.81 28.39 -6.18
C PHE A 279 -9.75 27.56 -5.44
N VAL A 280 -9.54 26.33 -5.91
CA VAL A 280 -8.42 25.48 -5.49
C VAL A 280 -7.54 25.21 -6.69
N THR A 281 -6.24 25.49 -6.58
CA THR A 281 -5.24 25.15 -7.60
C THR A 281 -4.30 24.09 -7.06
N PHE A 282 -4.12 23.01 -7.82
CA PHE A 282 -3.13 21.98 -7.57
C PHE A 282 -1.97 22.10 -8.54
N ILE A 283 -0.74 22.09 -8.02
CA ILE A 283 0.49 22.07 -8.82
C ILE A 283 1.27 20.81 -8.48
N VAL A 284 1.51 19.96 -9.45
CA VAL A 284 2.30 18.73 -9.29
C VAL A 284 3.61 18.85 -10.05
N LYS A 285 4.73 18.71 -9.35
CA LYS A 285 6.07 18.74 -9.92
C LYS A 285 6.71 17.36 -9.87
N GLY A 286 7.22 16.88 -11.00
CA GLY A 286 7.90 15.58 -11.10
C GLY A 286 9.28 15.72 -11.74
N GLU A 287 10.23 14.87 -11.32
CA GLU A 287 11.63 14.88 -11.77
C GLU A 287 11.81 14.69 -13.29
N HIS A 288 10.80 14.14 -13.99
CA HIS A 288 10.84 13.83 -15.42
C HIS A 288 9.79 14.55 -16.27
N GLU A 289 8.97 15.41 -15.67
CA GLU A 289 8.02 16.23 -16.43
C GLU A 289 8.70 17.57 -16.76
N LYS A 290 8.78 17.91 -18.05
CA LYS A 290 9.40 19.17 -18.51
C LYS A 290 8.65 20.41 -18.02
N ASP A 291 7.39 20.27 -17.66
CA ASP A 291 6.49 21.35 -17.25
C ASP A 291 5.67 20.95 -16.01
N ASP A 292 5.49 21.90 -15.08
CA ASP A 292 4.62 21.74 -13.90
C ASP A 292 3.17 21.54 -14.35
N LYS A 293 2.49 20.50 -13.84
CA LYS A 293 1.06 20.28 -14.13
C LYS A 293 0.20 21.08 -13.16
N THR A 294 -0.58 22.01 -13.70
CA THR A 294 -1.50 22.86 -12.94
C THR A 294 -2.94 22.45 -13.20
N TYR A 295 -3.73 22.28 -12.12
CA TYR A 295 -5.15 21.96 -12.18
C TYR A 295 -5.94 22.96 -11.36
N GLU A 296 -6.88 23.66 -11.97
CA GLU A 296 -7.77 24.61 -11.30
C GLU A 296 -9.16 23.99 -11.10
N LEU A 297 -9.66 24.05 -9.87
CA LEU A 297 -10.93 23.47 -9.45
C LEU A 297 -11.87 24.56 -8.97
N HIS A 298 -13.07 24.58 -9.55
CA HIS A 298 -14.12 25.56 -9.27
C HIS A 298 -15.41 24.92 -8.73
N GLN A 299 -15.56 23.61 -8.88
CA GLN A 299 -16.79 22.89 -8.52
C GLN A 299 -16.50 21.67 -7.64
N LEU A 300 -17.41 21.38 -6.72
CA LEU A 300 -17.30 20.26 -5.78
C LEU A 300 -17.25 18.90 -6.49
N ILE A 301 -17.92 18.76 -7.64
CA ILE A 301 -17.90 17.53 -8.44
C ILE A 301 -16.49 17.10 -8.84
N GLN A 302 -15.56 18.05 -9.01
CA GLN A 302 -14.17 17.79 -9.38
C GLN A 302 -13.37 17.12 -8.24
N PHE A 303 -13.91 17.06 -7.01
CA PHE A 303 -13.34 16.34 -5.87
C PHE A 303 -13.90 14.92 -5.70
N THR A 304 -14.95 14.54 -6.43
CA THR A 304 -15.64 13.25 -6.20
C THR A 304 -14.87 12.02 -6.63
N ASP A 305 -13.84 12.20 -7.48
CA ASP A 305 -12.94 11.15 -7.93
C ASP A 305 -11.69 10.99 -7.03
N TYR A 306 -11.69 11.57 -5.82
CA TYR A 306 -10.59 11.47 -4.84
C TYR A 306 -10.19 10.02 -4.52
N ASN A 307 -11.15 9.10 -4.55
CA ASN A 307 -10.96 7.69 -4.25
C ASN A 307 -10.43 6.85 -5.44
N GLN A 308 -10.06 7.51 -6.54
CA GLN A 308 -9.51 6.87 -7.73
C GLN A 308 -8.02 7.28 -7.88
N PRO A 309 -7.06 6.46 -7.44
CA PRO A 309 -5.63 6.83 -7.40
C PRO A 309 -5.03 7.21 -8.76
N GLN A 310 -5.63 6.71 -9.83
CA GLN A 310 -5.19 6.95 -11.21
C GLN A 310 -5.59 8.35 -11.71
N ARG A 311 -6.52 9.02 -11.02
CA ARG A 311 -7.02 10.34 -11.43
C ARG A 311 -6.08 11.45 -10.99
N PRO A 312 -5.97 12.54 -11.77
CA PRO A 312 -5.11 13.66 -11.41
C PRO A 312 -5.45 14.23 -10.03
N CYS A 313 -4.39 14.49 -9.24
CA CYS A 313 -4.47 15.11 -7.93
C CYS A 313 -5.34 14.38 -6.90
N ALA A 314 -5.60 13.07 -7.08
CA ALA A 314 -6.42 12.28 -6.15
C ALA A 314 -5.94 12.38 -4.69
N LEU A 315 -4.62 12.37 -4.46
CA LEU A 315 -4.03 12.55 -3.14
C LEU A 315 -4.34 13.94 -2.54
N LEU A 316 -4.13 15.01 -3.32
CA LEU A 316 -4.39 16.38 -2.89
C LEU A 316 -5.87 16.59 -2.56
N LYS A 317 -6.77 16.09 -3.42
CA LYS A 317 -8.23 16.10 -3.19
C LYS A 317 -8.58 15.38 -1.89
N THR A 318 -8.01 14.19 -1.67
CA THR A 318 -8.26 13.40 -0.46
C THR A 318 -7.79 14.11 0.79
N CYS A 319 -6.60 14.72 0.78
CA CYS A 319 -6.11 15.50 1.90
C CYS A 319 -7.01 16.70 2.21
N CYS A 320 -7.48 17.44 1.20
CA CYS A 320 -8.44 18.54 1.40
C CYS A 320 -9.77 18.07 2.01
N ILE A 321 -10.24 16.88 1.64
CA ILE A 321 -11.45 16.28 2.20
C ILE A 321 -11.21 15.84 3.64
N PHE A 322 -10.10 15.15 3.90
CA PHE A 322 -9.76 14.63 5.21
C PHE A 322 -9.54 15.72 6.26
N THR A 323 -8.91 16.83 5.89
CA THR A 323 -8.74 17.99 6.79
C THR A 323 -10.04 18.76 7.05
N GLY A 324 -11.13 18.44 6.34
CA GLY A 324 -12.41 19.13 6.45
C GLY A 324 -12.44 20.50 5.78
N ILE A 325 -11.41 20.87 5.01
CA ILE A 325 -11.43 22.08 4.18
C ILE A 325 -12.53 21.96 3.12
N ILE A 326 -12.69 20.77 2.55
CA ILE A 326 -13.72 20.43 1.57
C ILE A 326 -14.60 19.31 2.12
N ASP A 327 -15.91 19.48 2.09
CA ASP A 327 -16.89 18.46 2.42
C ASP A 327 -17.74 18.13 1.18
N ILE A 328 -17.52 16.95 0.62
CA ILE A 328 -18.27 16.47 -0.56
C ILE A 328 -19.67 15.95 -0.20
N ASN A 329 -19.94 15.71 1.08
CA ASN A 329 -21.20 15.16 1.58
C ASN A 329 -22.08 16.22 2.25
N ALA A 330 -21.60 17.47 2.35
CA ALA A 330 -22.41 18.60 2.79
C ALA A 330 -23.73 18.60 1.98
N THR A 331 -24.86 18.66 2.68
CA THR A 331 -26.22 18.75 2.11
C THR A 331 -26.20 19.56 0.83
N GLN A 332 -26.80 19.03 -0.25
CA GLN A 332 -26.72 19.39 -1.69
C GLN A 332 -26.68 20.87 -2.13
N GLU A 333 -26.63 21.84 -1.22
CA GLU A 333 -26.70 23.29 -1.44
C GLU A 333 -25.38 24.05 -1.28
N MET A 334 -24.33 23.52 -0.62
CA MET A 334 -23.07 24.26 -0.44
C MET A 334 -22.07 24.07 -1.59
N THR A 335 -21.87 25.12 -2.38
CA THR A 335 -20.86 25.19 -3.45
C THR A 335 -19.43 25.22 -2.91
N LEU A 336 -18.44 24.91 -3.77
CA LEU A 336 -17.01 24.99 -3.40
C LEU A 336 -16.65 26.38 -2.86
N ASN A 337 -17.13 27.45 -3.52
CA ASN A 337 -16.88 28.83 -3.12
C ASN A 337 -17.41 29.14 -1.71
N GLU A 338 -18.59 28.62 -1.35
CA GLU A 338 -19.17 28.82 -0.02
C GLU A 338 -18.39 28.07 1.07
N GLN A 339 -17.91 26.87 0.76
CA GLN A 339 -17.04 26.13 1.67
C GLN A 339 -15.71 26.87 1.89
N LEU A 340 -15.06 27.40 0.84
CA LEU A 340 -13.82 28.18 0.97
C LEU A 340 -14.05 29.50 1.72
N LYS A 341 -15.20 30.17 1.51
CA LYS A 341 -15.58 31.35 2.31
C LYS A 341 -15.72 31.04 3.79
N LYS A 342 -16.34 29.90 4.11
CA LYS A 342 -16.56 29.46 5.49
C LYS A 342 -15.26 28.97 6.15
N ASN A 343 -14.51 28.12 5.46
CA ASN A 343 -13.41 27.36 6.03
C ASN A 343 -12.05 28.08 5.88
N LEU A 344 -11.91 28.93 4.86
CA LEU A 344 -10.68 29.68 4.55
C LEU A 344 -10.94 31.19 4.38
N PHE A 345 -11.98 31.74 5.02
CA PHE A 345 -12.25 33.20 5.04
C PHE A 345 -12.33 33.88 3.66
N GLY A 346 -12.65 33.13 2.61
CA GLY A 346 -12.76 33.65 1.23
C GLY A 346 -11.45 33.69 0.45
N TYR A 347 -10.35 33.20 1.04
CA TYR A 347 -9.11 32.97 0.29
C TYR A 347 -9.25 31.78 -0.66
N SER A 348 -8.54 31.85 -1.79
CA SER A 348 -8.29 30.70 -2.65
C SER A 348 -7.11 29.90 -2.10
N LEU A 349 -7.15 28.58 -2.30
CA LEU A 349 -6.10 27.66 -1.88
C LEU A 349 -5.24 27.28 -3.07
N ILE A 350 -3.94 27.52 -2.99
CA ILE A 350 -2.96 26.94 -3.92
C ILE A 350 -2.18 25.88 -3.14
N LEU A 351 -2.22 24.64 -3.61
CA LEU A 351 -1.52 23.52 -3.01
C LEU A 351 -0.58 22.88 -4.03
N GLU A 352 0.70 22.98 -3.74
CA GLU A 352 1.78 22.46 -4.56
C GLU A 352 2.39 21.23 -3.90
N ALA A 353 2.72 20.21 -4.68
CA ALA A 353 3.32 18.96 -4.22
C ALA A 353 4.42 18.51 -5.17
N TRP A 354 5.53 18.01 -4.62
CA TRP A 354 6.67 17.54 -5.41
C TRP A 354 7.31 16.29 -4.81
N SER A 355 7.90 15.49 -5.69
CA SER A 355 8.75 14.35 -5.34
C SER A 355 9.85 14.23 -6.37
N ASN A 356 11.09 14.51 -5.95
CA ASN A 356 12.30 14.39 -6.77
C ASN A 356 12.94 13.00 -6.63
N VAL A 357 12.10 11.99 -6.46
CA VAL A 357 12.49 10.57 -6.33
C VAL A 357 11.65 9.79 -7.33
N PRO A 358 12.24 8.86 -8.09
CA PRO A 358 11.51 8.05 -9.05
C PRO A 358 10.33 7.30 -8.41
N VAL A 359 9.21 7.25 -9.14
CA VAL A 359 8.02 6.49 -8.72
C VAL A 359 8.38 5.00 -8.60
N GLY A 360 7.92 4.36 -7.53
CA GLY A 360 8.23 2.96 -7.26
C GLY A 360 9.63 2.72 -6.70
N SER A 361 10.33 3.77 -6.24
CA SER A 361 11.64 3.68 -5.57
C SER A 361 11.68 2.72 -4.36
N GLY A 362 10.54 2.50 -3.71
CA GLY A 362 10.44 1.73 -2.47
C GLY A 362 10.76 2.55 -1.21
N LEU A 363 10.99 3.86 -1.35
CA LEU A 363 11.40 4.78 -0.28
C LEU A 363 10.24 5.54 0.39
N GLY A 364 8.99 5.06 0.19
CA GLY A 364 7.79 5.59 0.84
C GLY A 364 7.26 6.93 0.32
N THR A 365 7.57 7.29 -0.93
CA THR A 365 7.28 8.62 -1.49
C THR A 365 5.82 9.05 -1.36
N SER A 366 4.87 8.15 -1.65
CA SER A 366 3.43 8.48 -1.64
C SER A 366 2.90 8.84 -0.25
N SER A 367 3.22 8.03 0.77
CA SER A 367 2.73 8.26 2.14
C SER A 367 3.42 9.45 2.80
N ILE A 368 4.72 9.65 2.53
CA ILE A 368 5.47 10.82 3.01
C ILE A 368 4.90 12.09 2.38
N LEU A 369 4.57 12.07 1.08
CA LEU A 369 3.94 13.21 0.41
C LEU A 369 2.55 13.51 0.99
N ALA A 370 1.76 12.48 1.30
CA ALA A 370 0.48 12.65 2.01
C ALA A 370 0.68 13.37 3.35
N GLY A 371 1.68 12.93 4.14
CA GLY A 371 2.03 13.57 5.40
C GLY A 371 2.49 15.02 5.25
N ALA A 372 3.31 15.32 4.25
CA ALA A 372 3.76 16.68 3.96
C ALA A 372 2.57 17.61 3.62
N ILE A 373 1.62 17.12 2.82
CA ILE A 373 0.38 17.85 2.48
C ILE A 373 -0.46 18.09 3.73
N LEU A 374 -0.67 17.06 4.57
CA LEU A 374 -1.45 17.19 5.80
C LEU A 374 -0.84 18.20 6.76
N LEU A 375 0.49 18.14 6.98
CA LEU A 375 1.21 19.12 7.79
C LEU A 375 1.04 20.53 7.25
N ALA A 376 1.23 20.72 5.93
CA ALA A 376 1.07 22.03 5.31
C ALA A 376 -0.35 22.59 5.50
N LEU A 377 -1.38 21.76 5.27
CA LEU A 377 -2.78 22.15 5.41
C LEU A 377 -3.17 22.41 6.87
N TRP A 378 -2.77 21.56 7.81
CA TRP A 378 -3.10 21.72 9.23
C TRP A 378 -2.48 22.97 9.82
N HIS A 379 -1.23 23.28 9.49
CA HIS A 379 -0.61 24.54 9.86
C HIS A 379 -1.27 25.75 9.19
N LEU A 380 -1.67 25.63 7.91
CA LEU A 380 -2.36 26.70 7.19
C LEU A 380 -3.69 27.07 7.85
N ILE A 381 -4.47 26.07 8.27
CA ILE A 381 -5.74 26.25 8.99
C ILE A 381 -5.56 26.45 10.50
N SER A 382 -4.32 26.69 10.95
CA SER A 382 -3.96 27.04 12.32
C SER A 382 -4.39 26.02 13.38
N ILE A 383 -4.35 24.72 13.06
CA ILE A 383 -4.50 23.67 14.07
C ILE A 383 -3.31 23.71 15.02
N GLU A 384 -3.61 23.89 16.30
CA GLU A 384 -2.62 23.88 17.38
C GLU A 384 -2.40 22.44 17.84
N ASN A 385 -1.18 22.12 18.29
CA ASN A 385 -0.79 20.82 18.85
C ASN A 385 -0.93 19.61 17.90
N ILE A 386 -0.40 19.72 16.67
CA ILE A 386 -0.27 18.56 15.78
C ILE A 386 0.69 17.55 16.42
N THR A 387 0.20 16.36 16.73
CA THR A 387 0.99 15.28 17.33
C THR A 387 1.46 14.27 16.28
N ASP A 388 2.51 13.52 16.57
CA ASP A 388 2.98 12.41 15.73
C ASP A 388 1.87 11.40 15.45
N SER A 389 1.03 11.10 16.46
CA SER A 389 -0.09 10.19 16.32
C SER A 389 -1.10 10.68 15.28
N MET A 390 -1.42 11.98 15.27
CA MET A 390 -2.31 12.57 14.26
C MET A 390 -1.73 12.40 12.85
N ILE A 391 -0.43 12.66 12.69
CA ILE A 391 0.24 12.54 11.39
C ILE A 391 0.24 11.08 10.92
N ILE A 392 0.67 10.15 11.77
CA ILE A 392 0.82 8.73 11.42
C ILE A 392 -0.53 8.12 11.02
N HIS A 393 -1.56 8.32 11.85
CA HIS A 393 -2.88 7.76 11.62
C HIS A 393 -3.66 8.55 10.54
N GLY A 394 -3.39 9.84 10.37
CA GLY A 394 -3.99 10.66 9.32
C GLY A 394 -3.57 10.21 7.93
N VAL A 395 -2.28 9.88 7.75
CA VAL A 395 -1.78 9.30 6.50
C VAL A 395 -2.45 7.94 6.21
N LEU A 396 -2.56 7.05 7.22
CA LEU A 396 -3.28 5.76 7.06
C LEU A 396 -4.71 5.96 6.55
N VAL A 397 -5.44 6.90 7.16
CA VAL A 397 -6.82 7.19 6.77
C VAL A 397 -6.89 7.76 5.35
N VAL A 398 -6.00 8.69 4.98
CA VAL A 398 -5.95 9.29 3.63
C VAL A 398 -5.67 8.23 2.57
N GLU A 399 -4.69 7.36 2.76
CA GLU A 399 -4.39 6.29 1.80
C GLU A 399 -5.56 5.31 1.67
N GLN A 400 -6.22 5.01 2.78
CA GLN A 400 -7.38 4.13 2.76
C GLN A 400 -8.59 4.75 2.06
N MET A 401 -8.79 6.07 2.21
CA MET A 401 -9.79 6.84 1.46
C MET A 401 -9.53 6.76 -0.04
N MET A 402 -8.26 6.78 -0.45
CA MET A 402 -7.83 6.63 -1.85
C MET A 402 -7.91 5.19 -2.38
N THR A 403 -8.18 4.18 -1.54
CA THR A 403 -8.13 2.75 -1.92
C THR A 403 -6.74 2.22 -2.27
N THR A 404 -5.66 2.97 -1.95
CA THR A 404 -4.28 2.53 -2.21
C THR A 404 -3.71 1.62 -1.13
N GLY A 405 -4.31 1.61 0.08
CA GLY A 405 -4.07 0.64 1.16
C GLY A 405 -2.59 0.27 1.37
N GLY A 406 -1.85 1.09 2.10
CA GLY A 406 -0.45 0.86 2.46
C GLY A 406 -0.24 0.40 3.91
N GLY A 407 0.98 -0.01 4.22
CA GLY A 407 1.43 -0.24 5.59
C GLY A 407 1.80 1.08 6.30
N TRP A 408 1.97 1.03 7.62
CA TRP A 408 2.24 2.25 8.40
C TRP A 408 3.70 2.70 8.45
N GLN A 409 4.64 1.91 7.93
CA GLN A 409 6.07 2.21 8.06
C GLN A 409 6.51 3.49 7.32
N ASP A 410 5.79 3.88 6.26
CA ASP A 410 6.19 4.97 5.37
C ASP A 410 6.12 6.33 6.05
N GLN A 411 5.00 6.62 6.69
CA GLN A 411 4.81 7.83 7.48
C GLN A 411 5.77 7.87 8.68
N ILE A 412 6.02 6.75 9.37
CA ILE A 412 7.02 6.75 10.44
C ILE A 412 8.38 7.06 9.85
N GLY A 413 8.78 6.32 8.82
CA GLY A 413 10.11 6.36 8.25
C GLY A 413 10.52 7.74 7.74
N GLY A 414 9.61 8.47 7.08
CA GLY A 414 9.93 9.76 6.46
C GLY A 414 9.41 11.01 7.17
N LEU A 415 8.46 10.88 8.11
CA LEU A 415 7.90 12.03 8.84
C LEU A 415 8.42 12.17 10.27
N LEU A 416 9.28 11.26 10.71
CA LEU A 416 9.95 11.31 12.00
C LEU A 416 11.48 11.29 11.82
N PRO A 417 12.27 11.81 12.78
CA PRO A 417 13.72 11.92 12.62
C PRO A 417 14.45 10.58 12.77
N ALA A 418 15.64 10.49 12.18
CA ALA A 418 16.70 9.54 12.48
C ALA A 418 16.29 8.06 12.43
N PHE A 419 17.03 7.19 13.15
CA PHE A 419 16.62 5.79 13.39
C PHE A 419 15.47 5.75 14.39
N LYS A 420 14.45 4.95 14.06
CA LYS A 420 13.37 4.65 14.99
C LYS A 420 12.84 3.24 14.79
N LEU A 421 12.30 2.71 15.87
CA LEU A 421 11.50 1.50 15.85
C LEU A 421 10.03 1.91 15.96
N GLY A 422 9.26 1.66 14.91
CA GLY A 422 7.80 1.74 14.94
C GLY A 422 7.23 0.39 15.36
N THR A 423 6.19 0.39 16.18
CA THR A 423 5.50 -0.82 16.65
C THR A 423 3.98 -0.64 16.66
N SER A 424 3.25 -1.74 16.51
CA SER A 424 1.81 -1.79 16.66
C SER A 424 1.39 -3.09 17.31
N ASN A 425 0.32 -3.04 18.10
CA ASN A 425 -0.32 -4.24 18.66
C ASN A 425 -1.50 -4.66 17.77
N ALA A 426 -1.86 -5.93 17.83
CA ALA A 426 -3.06 -6.47 17.19
C ALA A 426 -4.34 -5.90 17.85
N GLN A 427 -4.80 -4.74 17.39
CA GLN A 427 -5.98 -4.05 17.93
C GLN A 427 -6.72 -3.15 16.92
N LEU A 428 -7.96 -2.76 17.27
CA LEU A 428 -8.74 -1.69 16.65
C LEU A 428 -9.21 -0.70 17.73
N PRO A 429 -9.15 0.62 17.48
CA PRO A 429 -8.41 1.23 16.37
C PRO A 429 -6.92 0.87 16.46
N LEU A 430 -6.25 0.73 15.31
CA LEU A 430 -4.82 0.46 15.30
C LEU A 430 -4.12 1.61 16.02
N GLU A 431 -3.22 1.26 16.92
CA GLU A 431 -2.35 2.21 17.58
C GLU A 431 -0.93 1.92 17.18
N VAL A 432 -0.37 2.87 16.44
CA VAL A 432 1.01 2.83 16.00
C VAL A 432 1.84 3.69 16.94
N ASN A 433 2.73 3.06 17.67
CA ASN A 433 3.68 3.69 18.57
C ASN A 433 5.05 3.74 17.91
N TRP A 434 5.92 4.63 18.39
CA TRP A 434 7.29 4.69 17.92
C TRP A 434 8.22 5.14 19.04
N ARG A 435 9.49 4.78 18.91
CA ARG A 435 10.56 5.30 19.76
C ARG A 435 11.79 5.63 18.92
N GLN A 436 12.37 6.81 19.14
CA GLN A 436 13.66 7.16 18.57
C GLN A 436 14.75 6.28 19.19
N LEU A 437 15.67 5.79 18.38
CA LEU A 437 16.79 5.00 18.88
C LEU A 437 17.97 5.91 19.19
N ASN A 438 18.40 5.87 20.46
CA ASN A 438 19.59 6.56 20.92
C ASN A 438 20.72 5.54 21.08
N VAL A 439 21.89 5.87 20.51
CA VAL A 439 23.08 5.04 20.63
C VAL A 439 23.61 5.13 22.07
N LYS A 440 23.81 4.00 22.74
CA LYS A 440 24.38 3.92 24.09
C LYS A 440 25.90 3.96 23.97
N ASP A 441 26.50 5.13 23.76
CA ASP A 441 27.96 5.19 23.74
C ASP A 441 28.55 5.25 25.16
N THR A 442 29.46 4.31 25.46
CA THR A 442 30.33 4.27 26.64
C THR A 442 31.33 5.43 26.73
N ASN A 443 31.37 6.35 25.75
CA ASN A 443 32.24 7.54 25.74
C ASN A 443 31.55 8.85 25.30
N ASN A 444 30.22 8.96 25.42
CA ASN A 444 29.49 10.23 25.24
C ASN A 444 29.47 10.83 23.81
N ASN A 445 29.78 10.09 22.73
CA ASN A 445 29.72 10.65 21.36
C ASN A 445 28.80 9.85 20.42
N ASN A 446 27.49 10.10 20.55
CA ASN A 446 26.47 9.65 19.59
C ASN A 446 26.89 9.89 18.13
N THR A 447 27.54 11.03 17.85
CA THR A 447 27.99 11.46 16.51
C THR A 447 28.77 10.39 15.76
N LYS A 448 29.67 9.65 16.43
CA LYS A 448 30.55 8.69 15.75
C LYS A 448 29.79 7.59 15.03
N PHE A 449 28.75 7.04 15.64
CA PHE A 449 27.93 5.98 15.01
C PHE A 449 27.20 6.49 13.77
N TRP A 450 26.60 7.69 13.87
CA TRP A 450 25.88 8.31 12.74
C TRP A 450 26.84 8.59 11.58
N ASP A 451 28.00 9.17 11.88
CA ASP A 451 29.00 9.52 10.88
C ASP A 451 29.58 8.24 10.23
N ASP A 452 29.86 7.20 11.03
CA ASP A 452 30.28 5.88 10.54
C ASP A 452 29.22 5.23 9.63
N PHE A 453 27.93 5.37 9.95
CA PHE A 453 26.85 4.86 9.10
C PHE A 453 26.76 5.63 7.78
N ASP A 454 26.78 6.97 7.82
CA ASP A 454 26.70 7.83 6.63
C ASP A 454 27.86 7.55 5.65
N GLU A 455 29.09 7.40 6.14
CA GLU A 455 30.24 7.11 5.29
C GLU A 455 30.18 5.71 4.64
N ARG A 456 29.55 4.75 5.32
CA ARG A 456 29.51 3.33 4.94
C ARG A 456 28.23 2.91 4.21
N LEU A 457 27.19 3.74 4.21
CA LEU A 457 25.95 3.48 3.49
C LEU A 457 26.16 3.64 1.98
N ILE A 458 25.79 2.61 1.24
CA ILE A 458 25.77 2.59 -0.22
C ILE A 458 24.31 2.50 -0.65
N LEU A 459 23.83 3.51 -1.37
CA LEU A 459 22.48 3.56 -1.90
C LEU A 459 22.52 3.54 -3.44
N VAL A 460 21.85 2.54 -4.01
CA VAL A 460 21.90 2.24 -5.45
C VAL A 460 20.49 2.12 -6.01
N TYR A 461 20.12 2.91 -7.01
CA TYR A 461 18.89 2.69 -7.76
C TYR A 461 19.12 1.65 -8.86
N THR A 462 18.25 0.65 -8.96
CA THR A 462 18.42 -0.50 -9.87
C THR A 462 17.55 -0.45 -11.12
N GLY A 463 16.77 0.64 -11.32
CA GLY A 463 16.02 0.90 -12.56
C GLY A 463 14.80 0.00 -12.83
N GLN A 464 14.63 -1.10 -12.09
CA GLN A 464 13.47 -1.98 -12.21
C GLN A 464 12.54 -1.75 -11.03
N THR A 465 11.24 -1.59 -11.28
CA THR A 465 10.21 -1.64 -10.24
C THR A 465 9.18 -2.67 -10.65
N ARG A 466 9.00 -3.72 -9.85
CA ARG A 466 7.81 -4.58 -9.97
C ARG A 466 6.66 -3.91 -9.24
N LEU A 467 5.47 -3.95 -9.82
CA LEU A 467 4.25 -3.45 -9.17
C LEU A 467 4.02 -4.23 -7.86
N ALA A 468 4.12 -3.54 -6.73
CA ALA A 468 3.85 -4.10 -5.39
C ALA A 468 2.47 -4.76 -5.27
N ARG A 469 1.51 -4.37 -6.12
CA ARG A 469 0.12 -4.83 -6.11
C ARG A 469 -0.03 -6.34 -6.29
N ASN A 470 0.68 -6.94 -7.26
CA ASN A 470 0.58 -8.38 -7.53
C ASN A 470 1.24 -9.20 -6.39
N LEU A 471 2.25 -8.60 -5.77
CA LEU A 471 3.01 -9.21 -4.69
C LEU A 471 2.20 -9.21 -3.38
N LEU A 472 1.52 -8.10 -3.05
CA LEU A 472 0.64 -8.02 -1.88
C LEU A 472 -0.45 -9.10 -1.87
N GLN A 473 -1.12 -9.34 -3.00
CA GLN A 473 -2.18 -10.37 -3.08
C GLN A 473 -1.64 -11.77 -2.77
N SER A 474 -0.45 -12.11 -3.27
CA SER A 474 0.22 -13.38 -2.97
C SER A 474 0.57 -13.49 -1.48
N VAL A 475 1.12 -12.43 -0.90
CA VAL A 475 1.45 -12.38 0.54
C VAL A 475 0.21 -12.56 1.40
N LEU A 476 -0.87 -11.84 1.10
CA LEU A 476 -2.13 -11.96 1.84
C LEU A 476 -2.74 -13.36 1.73
N ARG A 477 -2.70 -13.99 0.55
CA ARG A 477 -3.14 -15.38 0.36
C ARG A 477 -2.33 -16.34 1.25
N ASN A 478 -1.01 -16.19 1.25
CA ASN A 478 -0.11 -17.00 2.06
C ASN A 478 -0.31 -16.75 3.57
N TRP A 479 -0.56 -15.51 3.97
CA TRP A 479 -0.92 -15.14 5.35
C TRP A 479 -2.19 -15.85 5.81
N TYR A 480 -3.27 -15.76 5.02
CA TYR A 480 -4.55 -16.38 5.38
C TYR A 480 -4.48 -17.91 5.42
N SER A 481 -3.64 -18.51 4.59
CA SER A 481 -3.37 -19.96 4.63
C SER A 481 -2.55 -20.41 5.85
N GLY A 482 -1.95 -19.48 6.60
CA GLY A 482 -1.09 -19.76 7.75
C GLY A 482 0.33 -20.19 7.40
N ILE A 483 0.70 -20.22 6.11
CA ILE A 483 2.01 -20.69 5.64
C ILE A 483 3.16 -19.79 6.13
N ILE A 484 2.93 -18.48 6.13
CA ILE A 484 3.97 -17.48 6.46
C ILE A 484 3.81 -16.89 7.86
N SER A 485 2.90 -17.38 8.70
CA SER A 485 2.65 -16.76 10.02
C SER A 485 3.90 -16.76 10.91
N GLN A 486 4.64 -17.88 10.98
CA GLN A 486 5.90 -17.94 11.73
C GLN A 486 6.99 -17.01 11.17
N LEU A 487 7.00 -16.78 9.86
CA LEU A 487 7.93 -15.84 9.24
C LEU A 487 7.69 -14.40 9.69
N PHE A 488 6.46 -14.04 10.06
CA PHE A 488 6.15 -12.72 10.59
C PHE A 488 6.60 -12.54 12.05
N ASP A 489 6.56 -13.60 12.86
CA ASP A 489 7.24 -13.60 14.17
C ASP A 489 8.76 -13.40 13.99
N GLU A 490 9.38 -14.12 13.05
CA GLU A 490 10.81 -13.98 12.75
C GLU A 490 11.17 -12.57 12.22
N LEU A 491 10.30 -11.94 11.43
CA LEU A 491 10.48 -10.56 10.95
C LEU A 491 10.42 -9.56 12.11
N GLU A 492 9.45 -9.72 13.02
CA GLU A 492 9.30 -8.87 14.20
C GLU A 492 10.52 -8.99 15.12
N GLU A 493 10.96 -10.22 15.41
CA GLU A 493 12.16 -10.49 16.21
C GLU A 493 13.42 -9.89 15.60
N ASN A 494 13.60 -10.01 14.28
CA ASN A 494 14.73 -9.42 13.58
C ASN A 494 14.68 -7.89 13.60
N ALA A 495 13.50 -7.26 13.59
CA ALA A 495 13.36 -5.81 13.73
C ALA A 495 13.79 -5.32 15.11
N ILE A 496 13.43 -6.07 16.16
CA ILE A 496 13.84 -5.79 17.55
C ILE A 496 15.36 -5.95 17.70
N GLN A 497 15.94 -7.05 17.20
CA GLN A 497 17.39 -7.27 17.23
C GLN A 497 18.17 -6.19 16.47
N ALA A 498 17.64 -5.74 15.32
CA ALA A 498 18.25 -4.66 14.55
C ALA A 498 18.20 -3.33 15.33
N ALA A 499 17.10 -3.05 16.03
CA ALA A 499 16.98 -1.85 16.87
C ALA A 499 17.97 -1.90 18.05
N GLU A 500 18.10 -3.05 18.72
CA GLU A 500 19.10 -3.25 19.78
C GLU A 500 20.53 -3.05 19.26
N ALA A 501 20.83 -3.49 18.03
CA ALA A 501 22.13 -3.27 17.40
C ALA A 501 22.44 -1.78 17.20
N VAL A 502 21.45 -0.98 16.77
CA VAL A 502 21.58 0.48 16.68
C VAL A 502 21.82 1.09 18.06
N GLU A 503 21.04 0.69 19.06
CA GLU A 503 21.20 1.20 20.43
C GLU A 503 22.54 0.80 21.06
N GLN A 504 23.18 -0.28 20.61
CA GLN A 504 24.50 -0.71 21.05
C GLN A 504 25.64 -0.11 20.21
N GLY A 505 25.34 0.66 19.16
CA GLY A 505 26.33 1.19 18.23
C GLY A 505 27.01 0.12 17.37
N ASN A 506 26.36 -1.04 17.17
CA ASN A 506 26.93 -2.21 16.52
C ASN A 506 26.53 -2.30 15.03
N LEU A 507 27.32 -1.68 14.16
CA LEU A 507 27.09 -1.68 12.70
C LEU A 507 27.20 -3.08 12.06
N LEU A 508 28.07 -3.95 12.58
CA LEU A 508 28.18 -5.33 12.10
C LEU A 508 26.85 -6.06 12.30
N LYS A 509 26.33 -6.04 13.54
CA LYS A 509 25.06 -6.71 13.86
C LYS A 509 23.88 -6.10 13.10
N LEU A 510 23.87 -4.78 12.90
CA LEU A 510 22.87 -4.11 12.06
C LEU A 510 22.91 -4.64 10.62
N GLY A 511 24.10 -4.75 10.02
CA GLY A 511 24.27 -5.31 8.67
C GLY A 511 23.82 -6.78 8.57
N GLU A 512 24.13 -7.60 9.56
CA GLU A 512 23.61 -8.98 9.63
C GLU A 512 22.08 -9.01 9.63
N CYS A 513 21.43 -8.13 10.42
CA CYS A 513 19.97 -8.03 10.47
C CYS A 513 19.37 -7.54 9.14
N MET A 514 20.04 -6.61 8.44
CA MET A 514 19.62 -6.17 7.09
C MET A 514 19.61 -7.33 6.10
N SER A 515 20.66 -8.16 6.10
CA SER A 515 20.75 -9.33 5.21
C SER A 515 19.75 -10.41 5.60
N MET A 516 19.53 -10.63 6.89
CA MET A 516 18.47 -11.52 7.38
C MET A 516 17.09 -11.04 6.92
N TYR A 517 16.83 -9.73 7.04
CA TYR A 517 15.59 -9.12 6.55
C TYR A 517 15.42 -9.30 5.04
N TRP A 518 16.48 -9.18 4.26
CA TRP A 518 16.42 -9.48 2.82
C TRP A 518 16.02 -10.93 2.54
N SER A 519 16.66 -11.90 3.22
CA SER A 519 16.30 -13.32 3.12
C SER A 519 14.84 -13.59 3.52
N GLN A 520 14.38 -12.95 4.61
CA GLN A 520 12.99 -13.04 5.06
C GLN A 520 12.01 -12.49 4.00
N LYS A 521 12.31 -11.36 3.36
CA LYS A 521 11.48 -10.82 2.26
C LYS A 521 11.37 -11.76 1.07
N LEU A 522 12.46 -12.44 0.70
CA LEU A 522 12.42 -13.45 -0.37
C LEU A 522 11.52 -14.64 -0.02
N ARG A 523 11.42 -14.99 1.27
CA ARG A 523 10.49 -16.02 1.76
C ARG A 523 9.04 -15.51 1.83
N VAL A 524 8.82 -14.23 2.15
CA VAL A 524 7.49 -13.59 2.15
C VAL A 524 6.93 -13.57 0.73
N ALA A 525 7.76 -13.18 -0.24
CA ALA A 525 7.41 -13.07 -1.65
C ALA A 525 8.45 -13.75 -2.54
N PRO A 526 8.33 -15.08 -2.77
CA PRO A 526 9.22 -15.81 -3.65
C PRO A 526 9.26 -15.22 -5.06
N GLY A 527 10.47 -15.16 -5.62
CA GLY A 527 10.71 -14.61 -6.96
C GLY A 527 10.82 -13.09 -7.02
N SER A 528 10.73 -12.37 -5.90
CA SER A 528 10.86 -10.90 -5.82
C SER A 528 12.29 -10.36 -5.98
N GLU A 529 13.26 -11.20 -6.37
CA GLU A 529 14.64 -10.80 -6.63
C GLU A 529 14.89 -10.58 -8.13
N PRO A 530 15.13 -9.33 -8.58
CA PRO A 530 15.65 -9.08 -9.93
C PRO A 530 17.07 -9.60 -10.09
N GLU A 531 17.40 -10.11 -11.28
CA GLU A 531 18.75 -10.61 -11.60
C GLU A 531 19.82 -9.51 -11.43
N THR A 532 19.49 -8.27 -11.79
CA THR A 532 20.34 -7.10 -11.56
C THR A 532 20.70 -6.93 -10.08
N CYS A 533 19.73 -7.10 -9.18
CA CYS A 533 19.95 -6.99 -7.74
C CYS A 533 20.84 -8.13 -7.25
N ARG A 534 20.61 -9.36 -7.70
CA ARG A 534 21.45 -10.52 -7.34
C ARG A 534 22.91 -10.31 -7.72
N ARG A 535 23.17 -9.93 -8.97
CA ARG A 535 24.54 -9.62 -9.45
C ARG A 535 25.21 -8.52 -8.64
N LEU A 536 24.48 -7.46 -8.28
CA LEU A 536 25.00 -6.41 -7.42
C LEU A 536 25.31 -6.92 -6.00
N ILE A 537 24.42 -7.72 -5.42
CA ILE A 537 24.63 -8.29 -4.08
C ILE A 537 25.87 -9.18 -4.05
N ASP A 538 26.03 -10.07 -5.05
CA ASP A 538 27.19 -10.96 -5.16
C ASP A 538 28.50 -10.17 -5.29
N LEU A 539 28.50 -9.09 -6.08
CA LEU A 539 29.64 -8.20 -6.26
C LEU A 539 30.05 -7.51 -4.95
N LEU A 540 29.07 -7.07 -4.16
CA LEU A 540 29.30 -6.26 -2.95
C LEU A 540 29.59 -7.10 -1.70
N THR A 541 29.14 -8.36 -1.67
CA THR A 541 29.21 -9.29 -0.52
C THR A 541 30.57 -9.33 0.19
N PRO A 542 31.73 -9.32 -0.49
CA PRO A 542 33.03 -9.33 0.19
C PRO A 542 33.32 -8.10 1.07
N TYR A 543 32.67 -6.97 0.77
CA TYR A 543 32.99 -5.63 1.31
C TYR A 543 31.93 -5.09 2.27
N ILE A 544 30.81 -5.78 2.43
CA ILE A 544 29.65 -5.31 3.20
C ILE A 544 29.40 -6.16 4.46
N TYR A 545 28.82 -5.55 5.49
CA TYR A 545 28.19 -6.26 6.60
C TYR A 545 26.81 -6.79 6.21
N GLY A 546 26.10 -6.06 5.35
CA GLY A 546 24.84 -6.55 4.82
C GLY A 546 24.13 -5.66 3.82
N VAL A 547 23.01 -6.16 3.32
CA VAL A 547 22.25 -5.56 2.21
C VAL A 547 20.76 -5.80 2.36
N THR A 548 19.95 -4.87 1.85
CA THR A 548 18.51 -5.03 1.68
C THR A 548 18.01 -4.18 0.51
N LEU A 549 16.85 -4.52 -0.05
CA LEU A 549 16.12 -3.67 -0.99
C LEU A 549 15.09 -2.79 -0.29
N ALA A 550 14.91 -1.55 -0.74
CA ALA A 550 13.85 -0.68 -0.25
C ALA A 550 12.46 -1.20 -0.68
N GLY A 551 11.47 -1.01 0.19
CA GLY A 551 10.07 -1.34 -0.08
C GLY A 551 9.75 -2.85 -0.11
N ALA A 552 8.65 -3.18 -0.79
CA ALA A 552 8.02 -4.51 -0.83
C ALA A 552 8.87 -5.62 -1.49
N GLY A 553 9.96 -5.28 -2.17
CA GLY A 553 10.76 -6.21 -2.99
C GLY A 553 10.37 -6.17 -4.47
N GLY A 554 11.27 -6.63 -5.36
CA GLY A 554 11.07 -6.59 -6.81
C GLY A 554 11.80 -5.47 -7.56
N GLY A 555 12.71 -4.75 -6.90
CA GLY A 555 13.56 -3.70 -7.49
C GLY A 555 13.53 -2.39 -6.69
N GLY A 556 13.83 -1.26 -7.34
CA GLY A 556 13.94 0.05 -6.71
C GLY A 556 15.33 0.33 -6.18
N PHE A 557 15.43 0.82 -4.95
CA PHE A 557 16.72 1.08 -4.30
C PHE A 557 17.26 -0.17 -3.58
N LEU A 558 18.57 -0.41 -3.74
CA LEU A 558 19.36 -1.33 -2.94
C LEU A 558 20.18 -0.51 -1.95
N ALA A 559 20.10 -0.89 -0.67
CA ALA A 559 20.88 -0.32 0.41
C ALA A 559 21.85 -1.36 0.96
N ALA A 560 23.15 -1.05 0.94
CA ALA A 560 24.20 -1.90 1.48
C ALA A 560 25.01 -1.13 2.52
N LEU A 561 25.41 -1.83 3.59
CA LEU A 561 26.23 -1.28 4.66
C LEU A 561 27.65 -1.86 4.56
N ALA A 562 28.62 -1.02 4.20
CA ALA A 562 30.01 -1.44 4.05
C ALA A 562 30.70 -1.75 5.40
N LYS A 563 31.72 -2.61 5.37
CA LYS A 563 32.52 -2.95 6.56
C LYS A 563 33.29 -1.74 7.10
N THR A 564 33.89 -0.98 6.19
CA THR A 564 34.67 0.24 6.43
C THR A 564 34.34 1.32 5.40
N SER A 565 34.78 2.56 5.63
CA SER A 565 34.61 3.65 4.66
C SER A 565 35.42 3.42 3.37
N ASP A 566 36.57 2.76 3.45
CA ASP A 566 37.36 2.35 2.28
C ASP A 566 36.64 1.25 1.47
N ASP A 567 36.02 0.28 2.15
CA ASP A 567 35.17 -0.73 1.50
C ASP A 567 33.98 -0.06 0.79
N ALA A 568 33.39 0.97 1.40
CA ALA A 568 32.30 1.74 0.78
C ALA A 568 32.77 2.44 -0.50
N ARG A 569 33.97 3.03 -0.50
CA ARG A 569 34.58 3.63 -1.70
C ARG A 569 34.80 2.58 -2.79
N LYS A 570 35.37 1.43 -2.42
CA LYS A 570 35.62 0.32 -3.34
C LYS A 570 34.33 -0.23 -3.95
N CYS A 571 33.27 -0.38 -3.17
CA CYS A 571 31.94 -0.77 -3.66
C CYS A 571 31.42 0.21 -4.72
N ARG A 572 31.51 1.52 -4.47
CA ARG A 572 31.07 2.56 -5.43
C ARG A 572 31.89 2.50 -6.72
N GLU A 573 33.20 2.26 -6.62
CA GLU A 573 34.08 2.04 -7.79
C GLU A 573 33.69 0.80 -8.60
N LEU A 574 33.45 -0.33 -7.93
CA LEU A 574 33.04 -1.59 -8.58
C LEU A 574 31.71 -1.45 -9.33
N ILE A 575 30.73 -0.78 -8.71
CA ILE A 575 29.42 -0.53 -9.34
C ILE A 575 29.58 0.29 -10.63
N ASN A 576 30.43 1.33 -10.60
CA ASN A 576 30.70 2.16 -11.77
C ASN A 576 31.46 1.39 -12.87
N GLN A 577 32.35 0.46 -12.51
CA GLN A 577 33.14 -0.33 -13.47
C GLN A 577 32.31 -1.39 -14.21
N GLU A 578 31.38 -2.05 -13.51
CA GLU A 578 30.53 -3.10 -14.09
C GLU A 578 29.56 -2.58 -15.16
N ASN A 579 29.35 -1.26 -15.22
CA ASN A 579 28.52 -0.56 -16.22
C ASN A 579 27.15 -1.21 -16.44
N ILE A 580 26.49 -1.57 -15.34
CA ILE A 580 25.20 -2.27 -15.36
C ILE A 580 24.12 -1.27 -15.86
N PRO A 581 23.33 -1.63 -16.90
CA PRO A 581 22.32 -0.73 -17.43
C PRO A 581 21.30 -0.29 -16.37
N ASN A 582 20.92 0.98 -16.39
CA ASN A 582 19.89 1.58 -15.51
C ASN A 582 20.22 1.54 -14.00
N VAL A 583 21.50 1.39 -13.65
CA VAL A 583 21.97 1.50 -12.26
C VAL A 583 22.51 2.90 -12.00
N SER A 584 22.17 3.49 -10.85
CA SER A 584 22.64 4.83 -10.47
C SER A 584 22.96 4.91 -8.98
N LEU A 585 24.10 5.50 -8.65
CA LEU A 585 24.53 5.72 -7.27
C LEU A 585 23.98 7.04 -6.71
N PHE A 586 23.57 7.02 -5.45
CA PHE A 586 23.07 8.19 -4.74
C PHE A 586 23.85 8.42 -3.45
N SER A 587 24.06 9.70 -3.11
CA SER A 587 24.50 10.06 -1.77
C SER A 587 23.31 10.00 -0.82
N ALA A 588 23.50 9.41 0.35
CA ALA A 588 22.49 9.32 1.38
C ALA A 588 23.10 9.60 2.74
N GLN A 589 22.43 10.43 3.53
CA GLN A 589 22.83 10.77 4.89
C GLN A 589 21.61 10.71 5.79
N ILE A 590 21.83 10.41 7.07
CA ILE A 590 20.74 10.37 8.04
C ILE A 590 20.16 11.77 8.25
N ASP A 591 18.84 11.86 8.09
CA ASP A 591 18.10 13.04 8.49
C ASP A 591 17.79 12.99 9.99
N ARG A 592 18.44 13.86 10.76
CA ARG A 592 18.31 13.90 12.23
C ARG A 592 17.12 14.72 12.73
N HIS A 593 16.37 15.38 11.84
CA HIS A 593 15.36 16.39 12.21
C HIS A 593 13.95 16.02 11.75
N GLY A 594 13.80 15.18 10.73
CA GLY A 594 12.52 14.86 10.12
C GLY A 594 12.04 16.00 9.20
N PRO A 595 10.71 16.21 9.09
CA PRO A 595 10.15 17.28 8.28
C PRO A 595 10.62 18.67 8.71
N VAL A 596 11.01 19.49 7.73
CA VAL A 596 11.30 20.91 7.93
C VAL A 596 10.09 21.73 7.48
N ILE A 597 9.60 22.58 8.37
CA ILE A 597 8.42 23.41 8.15
C ILE A 597 8.84 24.88 8.15
N SER A 598 8.48 25.60 7.09
CA SER A 598 8.72 27.04 6.97
C SER A 598 7.41 27.80 6.72
N PHE A 599 7.33 28.99 7.31
CA PHE A 599 6.14 29.84 7.31
C PHE A 599 6.46 31.18 6.64
N SER A 600 5.53 31.71 5.86
CA SER A 600 5.62 33.06 5.26
C SER A 600 4.29 33.78 5.19
#